data_AF-A0A822DP91-F1
#
_entry.id   AF-A0A822DP91-F1
#
_cell.length_a   1.000
_cell.length_b   1.000
_cell.length_c   1.000
_cell.angle_alpha   90.00
_cell.angle_beta   90.00
_cell.angle_gamma   90.00
#
_symmetry.space_group_name_H-M   'P 1'
#
loop_
_entity.id
_entity.type
_entity.pdbx_description
1 polymer ?
#
loop_
_entity_poly.entity_id
_entity_poly.type
_entity_poly.pdbx_seq_one_letter_code
_entity_poly.pdbx_strand_id
1 'polypeptide(L)'
;NTFEHVFSATSLQTPWYVLAGNHDHRGNVSAEIEYGKISKRWVFPDYFYSFSLWQSDKQKKLIDFVMIDTVILCGGDSLSDWDHTPLEGPKNQHVAEAYWQWIEEQLRQSTAPYLLVNGHYPVYSIAEHGPTGCLIDRLRPLLHQYHATAYICGHDHNLQHLTNDMDGVHMNYFVVGAANFIDPSQEHAKDVPAGSLKFFWADSPVYGGFALMEHNNTHLTLSFIDHSEQTLYQAIMTPRL
;
A
#
# COMPACT_ATOMS: atom_id res chain seq x y z
N ASN A 1 14.90 20.27 -0.85
CA ASN A 1 13.62 20.95 -0.57
C ASN A 1 12.40 20.03 -0.68
N THR A 2 12.53 18.72 -0.44
CA THR A 2 11.39 17.78 -0.41
C THR A 2 11.28 17.21 1.01
N PHE A 3 11.50 15.91 1.19
CA PHE A 3 11.29 15.16 2.43
C PHE A 3 11.79 15.85 3.71
N GLU A 4 13.10 16.18 3.80
CA GLU A 4 13.68 16.71 5.04
C GLU A 4 13.21 18.11 5.43
N HIS A 5 12.86 18.94 4.44
CA HIS A 5 12.41 20.30 4.70
C HIS A 5 10.89 20.39 4.88
N VAL A 6 10.14 19.55 4.15
CA VAL A 6 8.68 19.50 4.23
C VAL A 6 8.23 18.83 5.52
N PHE A 7 8.74 17.64 5.84
CA PHE A 7 8.34 16.88 7.04
C PHE A 7 9.28 17.18 8.23
N SER A 8 9.48 18.47 8.54
CA SER A 8 10.46 18.96 9.52
C SER A 8 9.91 19.17 10.94
N ALA A 9 8.59 19.04 11.14
CA ALA A 9 7.97 19.18 12.45
C ALA A 9 8.52 18.16 13.46
N THR A 10 8.60 18.54 14.74
CA THR A 10 9.17 17.67 15.81
C THR A 10 8.38 16.37 15.97
N SER A 11 7.06 16.40 15.80
CA SER A 11 6.20 15.21 15.85
C SER A 11 6.45 14.22 14.71
N LEU A 12 7.10 14.65 13.62
CA LEU A 12 7.39 13.85 12.43
C LEU A 12 8.82 13.30 12.41
N GLN A 13 9.59 13.52 13.49
CA GLN A 13 10.93 12.96 13.69
C GLN A 13 10.86 11.50 14.18
N THR A 14 10.00 10.72 13.55
CA THR A 14 9.73 9.29 13.76
C THR A 14 10.19 8.51 12.53
N PRO A 15 10.44 7.18 12.59
CA PRO A 15 10.80 6.40 11.41
C PRO A 15 9.72 6.41 10.31
N TRP A 16 10.16 6.52 9.06
CA TRP A 16 9.39 6.42 7.83
C TRP A 16 9.80 5.14 7.11
N TYR A 17 8.90 4.18 7.01
CA TYR A 17 9.10 2.95 6.28
C TYR A 17 8.66 3.16 4.83
N VAL A 18 9.59 3.12 3.89
CA VAL A 18 9.37 3.55 2.50
C VAL A 18 9.45 2.37 1.54
N LEU A 19 8.60 2.39 0.52
CA LEU A 19 8.68 1.55 -0.68
C LEU A 19 8.62 2.45 -1.93
N ALA A 20 9.10 1.94 -3.07
CA ALA A 20 9.16 2.69 -4.32
C ALA A 20 7.88 2.52 -5.16
N GLY A 21 7.57 3.57 -5.93
CA GLY A 21 6.58 3.57 -6.99
C GLY A 21 7.21 3.71 -8.39
N ASN A 22 6.36 3.78 -9.40
CA ASN A 22 6.80 3.82 -10.81
C ASN A 22 7.65 5.06 -11.13
N HIS A 23 7.32 6.22 -10.54
CA HIS A 23 8.12 7.44 -10.70
C HIS A 23 9.53 7.32 -10.11
N ASP A 24 9.71 6.58 -9.02
CA ASP A 24 11.00 6.37 -8.37
C ASP A 24 11.90 5.45 -9.24
N HIS A 25 11.29 4.44 -9.88
CA HIS A 25 11.96 3.55 -10.84
C HIS A 25 12.35 4.22 -12.16
N ARG A 26 11.70 5.33 -12.54
CA ARG A 26 12.20 6.20 -13.63
C ARG A 26 13.49 6.94 -13.23
N GLY A 27 13.74 7.05 -11.93
CA GLY A 27 14.93 7.63 -11.33
C GLY A 27 15.95 6.57 -10.88
N ASN A 28 16.32 6.58 -9.60
CA ASN A 28 17.31 5.68 -9.02
C ASN A 28 16.91 5.23 -7.62
N VAL A 29 16.09 4.18 -7.54
CA VAL A 29 15.62 3.59 -6.28
C VAL A 29 16.77 3.13 -5.39
N SER A 30 17.87 2.62 -5.97
CA SER A 30 19.07 2.27 -5.18
C SER A 30 19.64 3.48 -4.42
N ALA A 31 19.54 4.69 -4.96
CA ALA A 31 19.96 5.90 -4.24
C ALA A 31 19.03 6.22 -3.06
N GLU A 32 17.72 5.93 -3.20
CA GLU A 32 16.74 6.08 -2.11
C GLU A 32 16.96 5.05 -1.00
N ILE A 33 17.30 3.80 -1.35
CA ILE A 33 17.70 2.79 -0.37
C ILE A 33 18.97 3.24 0.38
N GLU A 34 19.99 3.69 -0.35
CA GLU A 34 21.24 4.19 0.22
C GLU A 34 21.06 5.46 1.08
N TYR A 35 20.00 6.24 0.83
CA TYR A 35 19.67 7.42 1.61
C TYR A 35 19.38 7.09 3.09
N GLY A 36 18.96 5.86 3.42
CA GLY A 36 18.81 5.40 4.79
C GLY A 36 20.12 5.43 5.61
N LYS A 37 21.29 5.47 4.95
CA LYS A 37 22.60 5.67 5.61
C LYS A 37 22.84 7.12 6.01
N ILE A 38 22.12 8.06 5.39
CA ILE A 38 22.21 9.50 5.64
C ILE A 38 21.13 9.95 6.63
N SER A 39 19.88 9.54 6.41
CA SER A 39 18.74 9.92 7.24
C SER A 39 18.27 8.78 8.13
N LYS A 40 18.43 8.93 9.45
CA LYS A 40 18.05 7.90 10.44
C LYS A 40 16.55 7.59 10.46
N ARG A 41 15.72 8.53 10.00
CA ARG A 41 14.27 8.35 9.94
C ARG A 41 13.81 7.77 8.61
N TRP A 42 14.70 7.60 7.63
CA TRP A 42 14.39 6.97 6.36
C TRP A 42 14.71 5.47 6.42
N VAL A 43 13.69 4.63 6.53
CA VAL A 43 13.81 3.18 6.62
C VAL A 43 13.38 2.56 5.29
N PHE A 44 14.35 2.39 4.40
CA PHE A 44 14.17 1.71 3.11
C PHE A 44 15.36 0.75 2.88
N PRO A 45 15.37 -0.42 3.54
CA PRO A 45 16.56 -1.29 3.58
C PRO A 45 16.81 -2.06 2.27
N ASP A 46 15.75 -2.33 1.51
CA ASP A 46 15.78 -3.06 0.23
C ASP A 46 14.45 -2.81 -0.51
N TYR A 47 14.36 -3.17 -1.80
CA TYR A 47 13.14 -3.09 -2.62
C TYR A 47 11.97 -3.86 -2.00
N PHE A 48 12.26 -4.99 -1.34
CA PHE A 48 11.29 -5.82 -0.64
C PHE A 48 11.80 -6.08 0.77
N TYR A 49 10.98 -5.81 1.77
CA TYR A 49 11.36 -6.07 3.16
C TYR A 49 10.13 -6.23 4.05
N SER A 50 10.34 -6.83 5.22
CA SER A 50 9.30 -7.01 6.22
C SER A 50 9.78 -6.55 7.57
N PHE A 51 8.84 -6.12 8.41
CA PHE A 51 9.11 -5.76 9.80
C PHE A 51 7.87 -5.98 10.65
N SER A 52 8.07 -6.00 11.97
CA SER A 52 6.98 -6.21 12.93
C SER A 52 6.90 -5.06 13.91
N LEU A 53 5.68 -4.62 14.20
CA LEU A 53 5.39 -3.92 15.43
C LEU A 53 5.08 -4.95 16.52
N TRP A 54 5.66 -4.74 17.69
CA TRP A 54 5.53 -5.64 18.83
C TRP A 54 4.58 -5.05 19.85
N GLN A 55 3.90 -5.90 20.62
CA GLN A 55 3.19 -5.46 21.81
C GLN A 55 4.15 -4.77 22.80
N SER A 56 3.63 -3.96 23.71
CA SER A 56 4.43 -3.17 24.64
C SER A 56 5.38 -4.02 25.51
N ASP A 57 5.02 -5.27 25.80
CA ASP A 57 5.83 -6.24 26.54
C ASP A 57 6.94 -6.90 25.70
N LYS A 58 6.95 -6.64 24.39
CA LYS A 58 7.85 -7.20 23.37
C LYS A 58 7.87 -8.72 23.31
N GLN A 59 6.86 -9.40 23.85
CA GLN A 59 6.79 -10.87 23.84
C GLN A 59 6.12 -11.40 22.59
N LYS A 60 5.20 -10.63 22.01
CA LYS A 60 4.41 -11.04 20.84
C LYS A 60 4.39 -9.96 19.78
N LYS A 61 4.41 -10.40 18.53
CA LYS A 61 4.14 -9.54 17.38
C LYS A 61 2.69 -9.07 17.45
N LEU A 62 2.48 -7.81 17.10
CA LEU A 62 1.17 -7.20 16.98
C LEU A 62 0.76 -7.07 15.51
N ILE A 63 1.63 -6.50 14.69
CA ILE A 63 1.39 -6.31 13.26
C ILE A 63 2.64 -6.72 12.52
N ASP A 64 2.49 -7.59 11.52
CA ASP A 64 3.52 -7.82 10.51
C ASP A 64 3.22 -6.96 9.29
N PHE A 65 4.26 -6.27 8.80
CA PHE A 65 4.24 -5.50 7.56
C PHE A 65 5.09 -6.21 6.53
N VAL A 66 4.54 -6.38 5.32
CA VAL A 66 5.27 -6.85 4.14
C VAL A 66 5.23 -5.74 3.11
N MET A 67 6.40 -5.18 2.81
CA MET A 67 6.59 -4.07 1.88
C MET A 67 7.08 -4.64 0.55
N ILE A 68 6.33 -4.42 -0.53
CA ILE A 68 6.58 -5.01 -1.84
C ILE A 68 6.78 -3.94 -2.90
N ASP A 69 7.74 -4.18 -3.80
CA ASP A 69 7.94 -3.33 -4.96
C ASP A 69 7.10 -3.83 -6.13
N THR A 70 5.96 -3.19 -6.37
CA THR A 70 5.02 -3.63 -7.41
C THR A 70 5.53 -3.37 -8.84
N VAL A 71 6.52 -2.48 -9.00
CA VAL A 71 7.12 -2.17 -10.31
C VAL A 71 8.06 -3.30 -10.73
N ILE A 72 8.86 -3.84 -9.80
CA ILE A 72 9.68 -5.02 -10.06
C ILE A 72 8.81 -6.24 -10.40
N LEU A 73 7.64 -6.38 -9.77
CA LEU A 73 6.73 -7.50 -9.99
C LEU A 73 5.96 -7.40 -11.31
N CYS A 74 5.51 -6.20 -11.68
CA CYS A 74 4.49 -6.03 -12.71
C CYS A 74 4.89 -5.08 -13.86
N GLY A 75 5.99 -4.32 -13.76
CA GLY A 75 6.42 -3.33 -14.75
C GLY A 75 5.88 -1.92 -14.49
N GLY A 76 5.97 -1.03 -15.49
CA GLY A 76 5.44 0.35 -15.44
C GLY A 76 6.45 1.47 -15.19
N ASP A 77 7.75 1.17 -15.26
CA ASP A 77 8.80 2.19 -15.17
C ASP A 77 9.12 2.88 -16.51
N SER A 78 8.33 2.62 -17.55
CA SER A 78 8.39 3.33 -18.82
C SER A 78 7.64 4.68 -18.74
N LEU A 79 7.89 5.54 -19.74
CA LEU A 79 7.14 6.79 -19.91
C LEU A 79 5.70 6.56 -20.43
N SER A 80 5.33 5.33 -20.79
CA SER A 80 3.99 5.01 -21.33
C SER A 80 2.91 4.87 -20.26
N ASP A 81 3.30 4.75 -18.98
CA ASP A 81 2.36 4.75 -17.84
C ASP A 81 1.51 6.03 -17.74
N TRP A 82 1.90 7.12 -18.42
CA TRP A 82 1.09 8.33 -18.51
C TRP A 82 -0.15 8.14 -19.40
N ASP A 83 -0.16 7.14 -20.27
CA ASP A 83 -1.23 6.88 -21.25
C ASP A 83 -2.17 5.75 -20.78
N HIS A 84 -2.16 5.43 -19.48
CA HIS A 84 -2.99 4.37 -18.87
C HIS A 84 -2.88 3.02 -19.59
N THR A 85 -1.73 2.76 -20.24
CA THR A 85 -1.49 1.52 -20.98
C THR A 85 -1.32 0.35 -20.01
N PRO A 86 -1.78 -0.87 -20.38
CA PRO A 86 -1.52 -2.06 -19.59
C PRO A 86 -0.02 -2.24 -19.31
N LEU A 87 0.32 -2.63 -18.07
CA LEU A 87 1.70 -2.88 -17.69
C LEU A 87 2.32 -3.97 -18.57
N GLU A 88 3.54 -3.72 -19.06
CA GLU A 88 4.27 -4.63 -19.96
C GLU A 88 4.73 -5.93 -19.28
N GLY A 89 4.61 -6.02 -17.96
CA GLY A 89 5.18 -7.08 -17.14
C GLY A 89 6.56 -6.72 -16.58
N PRO A 90 7.13 -7.58 -15.73
CA PRO A 90 8.40 -7.29 -15.06
C PRO A 90 9.56 -7.25 -16.06
N LYS A 91 10.48 -6.28 -15.89
CA LYS A 91 11.73 -6.21 -16.67
C LYS A 91 12.56 -7.49 -16.61
N ASN A 92 12.51 -8.21 -15.49
CA ASN A 92 13.18 -9.48 -15.31
C ASN A 92 12.24 -10.49 -14.63
N GLN A 93 11.69 -11.40 -15.44
CA GLN A 93 10.75 -12.43 -14.98
C GLN A 93 11.33 -13.33 -13.87
N HIS A 94 12.62 -13.67 -13.95
CA HIS A 94 13.25 -14.56 -12.96
C HIS A 94 13.37 -13.89 -11.59
N VAL A 95 13.72 -12.60 -11.58
CA VAL A 95 13.77 -11.78 -10.36
C VAL A 95 12.38 -11.60 -9.78
N ALA A 96 11.39 -11.26 -10.61
CA ALA A 96 10.01 -11.14 -10.17
C ALA A 96 9.47 -12.44 -9.54
N GLU A 97 9.78 -13.59 -10.14
CA GLU A 97 9.36 -14.89 -9.60
C GLU A 97 10.01 -15.22 -8.26
N ALA A 98 11.29 -14.86 -8.07
CA ALA A 98 11.94 -15.00 -6.77
C ALA A 98 11.28 -14.14 -5.69
N TYR A 99 10.84 -12.92 -6.04
CA TYR A 99 10.11 -12.07 -5.11
C TYR A 99 8.68 -12.54 -4.86
N TRP A 100 8.00 -13.15 -5.84
CA TRP A 100 6.70 -13.79 -5.60
C TRP A 100 6.80 -14.92 -4.57
N GLN A 101 7.84 -15.76 -4.67
CA GLN A 101 8.12 -16.80 -3.68
C GLN A 101 8.47 -16.21 -2.30
N TRP A 102 9.25 -15.11 -2.28
CA TRP A 102 9.56 -14.40 -1.05
C TRP A 102 8.30 -13.85 -0.38
N ILE A 103 7.38 -13.25 -1.15
CA ILE A 103 6.10 -12.73 -0.64
C ILE A 103 5.31 -13.88 0.00
N GLU A 104 5.08 -14.96 -0.73
CA GLU A 104 4.37 -16.14 -0.21
C GLU A 104 4.98 -16.62 1.12
N GLU A 105 6.31 -16.69 1.19
CA GLU A 105 7.00 -17.11 2.40
C GLU A 105 6.79 -16.14 3.57
N GLN A 106 6.84 -14.82 3.35
CA GLN A 106 6.57 -13.84 4.40
C GLN A 106 5.14 -13.93 4.93
N LEU A 107 4.17 -14.11 4.03
CA LEU A 107 2.76 -14.26 4.42
C LEU A 107 2.54 -15.55 5.20
N ARG A 108 3.14 -16.67 4.74
CA ARG A 108 3.05 -17.98 5.38
C ARG A 108 3.67 -18.04 6.77
N GLN A 109 4.79 -17.33 6.98
CA GLN A 109 5.50 -17.30 8.25
C GLN A 109 4.86 -16.38 9.31
N SER A 110 3.98 -15.47 8.90
CA SER A 110 3.43 -14.47 9.80
C SER A 110 2.48 -15.09 10.83
N THR A 111 2.80 -14.89 12.12
CA THR A 111 1.96 -15.29 13.26
C THR A 111 1.32 -14.10 13.98
N ALA A 112 1.51 -12.89 13.45
CA ALA A 112 0.94 -11.68 14.03
C ALA A 112 -0.60 -11.68 13.89
N PRO A 113 -1.34 -11.12 14.85
CA PRO A 113 -2.80 -11.01 14.73
C PRO A 113 -3.21 -10.12 13.56
N TYR A 114 -2.35 -9.21 13.09
CA TYR A 114 -2.58 -8.42 11.89
C TYR A 114 -1.43 -8.58 10.90
N LEU A 115 -1.76 -8.72 9.62
CA LEU A 115 -0.80 -8.81 8.52
C LEU A 115 -1.18 -7.80 7.44
N LEU A 116 -0.31 -6.83 7.23
CA LEU A 116 -0.51 -5.75 6.27
C LEU A 116 0.50 -5.89 5.13
N VAL A 117 0.00 -5.97 3.92
CA VAL A 117 0.84 -5.98 2.70
C VAL A 117 0.72 -4.61 2.05
N ASN A 118 1.86 -4.02 1.69
CA ASN A 118 1.93 -2.63 1.22
C ASN A 118 2.70 -2.60 -0.09
N GLY A 119 2.15 -1.93 -1.11
CA GLY A 119 2.79 -1.75 -2.41
C GLY A 119 2.37 -0.44 -3.06
N HIS A 120 2.94 -0.10 -4.22
CA HIS A 120 2.56 1.14 -4.88
C HIS A 120 1.25 1.00 -5.66
N TYR A 121 1.16 0.01 -6.56
CA TYR A 121 0.00 -0.19 -7.43
C TYR A 121 -1.21 -0.81 -6.71
N PRO A 122 -2.44 -0.46 -7.08
CA PRO A 122 -3.64 -1.06 -6.51
C PRO A 122 -3.90 -2.49 -7.03
N VAL A 123 -4.31 -3.40 -6.14
CA VAL A 123 -5.00 -4.63 -6.58
C VAL A 123 -6.35 -4.24 -7.19
N TYR A 124 -7.12 -3.42 -6.47
CA TYR A 124 -8.37 -2.85 -6.95
C TYR A 124 -8.36 -1.35 -6.74
N SER A 125 -8.86 -0.64 -7.74
CA SER A 125 -9.18 0.78 -7.70
C SER A 125 -10.22 1.07 -8.77
N ILE A 126 -11.05 2.09 -8.54
CA ILE A 126 -12.04 2.54 -9.53
C ILE A 126 -11.54 3.69 -10.39
N ALA A 127 -10.36 4.24 -10.13
CA ALA A 127 -10.00 5.60 -10.54
C ALA A 127 -9.26 5.65 -11.89
N GLU A 128 -8.26 6.52 -12.04
CA GLU A 128 -7.60 6.82 -13.31
C GLU A 128 -6.73 5.66 -13.83
N HIS A 129 -6.07 4.89 -12.98
CA HIS A 129 -5.29 3.71 -13.38
C HIS A 129 -6.08 2.41 -13.21
N GLY A 130 -6.93 2.32 -12.18
CA GLY A 130 -7.81 1.18 -12.00
C GLY A 130 -7.10 -0.08 -11.47
N PRO A 131 -7.70 -1.28 -11.63
CA PRO A 131 -7.16 -2.51 -11.08
C PRO A 131 -5.89 -3.01 -11.80
N THR A 132 -4.88 -3.43 -11.03
CA THR A 132 -3.65 -4.00 -11.62
C THR A 132 -3.78 -5.51 -11.84
N GLY A 133 -3.97 -5.94 -13.09
CA GLY A 133 -4.18 -7.36 -13.45
C GLY A 133 -3.13 -8.32 -12.89
N CYS A 134 -1.84 -7.98 -12.99
CA CYS A 134 -0.74 -8.75 -12.39
C CYS A 134 -0.93 -9.01 -10.88
N LEU A 135 -1.41 -8.03 -10.12
CA LEU A 135 -1.67 -8.18 -8.69
C LEU A 135 -2.98 -8.92 -8.40
N ILE A 136 -4.01 -8.74 -9.22
CA ILE A 136 -5.25 -9.54 -9.14
C ILE A 136 -4.96 -11.03 -9.33
N ASP A 137 -4.07 -11.36 -10.26
CA ASP A 137 -3.77 -12.75 -10.61
C ASP A 137 -2.81 -13.41 -9.62
N ARG A 138 -1.80 -12.66 -9.15
CA ARG A 138 -0.69 -13.22 -8.35
C ARG A 138 -0.78 -12.90 -6.87
N LEU A 139 -1.09 -11.65 -6.50
CA LEU A 139 -1.06 -11.20 -5.11
C LEU A 139 -2.38 -11.51 -4.39
N ARG A 140 -3.52 -11.22 -5.03
CA ARG A 140 -4.85 -11.41 -4.42
C ARG A 140 -5.06 -12.84 -3.89
N PRO A 141 -4.74 -13.93 -4.63
CA PRO A 141 -4.90 -15.27 -4.09
C PRO A 141 -4.06 -15.52 -2.83
N LEU A 142 -2.83 -14.99 -2.77
CA LEU A 142 -1.96 -15.12 -1.60
C LEU A 142 -2.51 -14.34 -0.39
N LEU A 143 -3.04 -13.13 -0.61
CA LEU A 143 -3.67 -12.35 0.46
C LEU A 143 -4.82 -13.12 1.10
N HIS A 144 -5.68 -13.74 0.28
CA HIS A 144 -6.77 -14.57 0.78
C HIS A 144 -6.27 -15.86 1.43
N GLN A 145 -5.33 -16.58 0.82
CA GLN A 145 -4.81 -17.85 1.34
C GLN A 145 -4.18 -17.70 2.74
N TYR A 146 -3.51 -16.59 3.00
CA TYR A 146 -2.84 -16.32 4.28
C TYR A 146 -3.60 -15.32 5.17
N HIS A 147 -4.87 -15.10 4.87
CA HIS A 147 -5.81 -14.30 5.64
C HIS A 147 -5.29 -12.88 5.92
N ALA A 148 -4.57 -12.24 4.99
CA ALA A 148 -4.02 -10.90 5.21
C ALA A 148 -5.12 -9.93 5.70
N THR A 149 -4.78 -9.02 6.60
CA THR A 149 -5.77 -8.09 7.17
C THR A 149 -6.16 -7.03 6.15
N ALA A 150 -5.16 -6.48 5.46
CA ALA A 150 -5.38 -5.50 4.40
C ALA A 150 -4.21 -5.47 3.40
N TYR A 151 -4.54 -5.01 2.20
CA TYR A 151 -3.57 -4.47 1.24
C TYR A 151 -3.68 -2.94 1.19
N ILE A 152 -2.56 -2.25 1.33
CA ILE A 152 -2.50 -0.78 1.32
C ILE A 152 -1.62 -0.32 0.16
N CYS A 153 -2.12 0.61 -0.63
CA CYS A 153 -1.44 1.12 -1.81
C CYS A 153 -1.70 2.60 -2.04
N GLY A 154 -1.10 3.15 -3.10
CA GLY A 154 -1.34 4.49 -3.60
C GLY A 154 -1.57 4.44 -5.10
N HIS A 155 -0.68 5.10 -5.85
CA HIS A 155 -0.70 5.23 -7.31
C HIS A 155 -1.88 6.03 -7.86
N ASP A 156 -3.11 5.60 -7.62
CA ASP A 156 -4.29 6.41 -7.90
C ASP A 156 -4.42 7.55 -6.86
N HIS A 157 -4.56 8.77 -7.35
CA HIS A 157 -4.46 10.00 -6.58
C HIS A 157 -5.76 10.36 -5.86
N ASN A 158 -6.26 9.44 -5.04
CA ASN A 158 -7.49 9.60 -4.26
C ASN A 158 -7.47 8.67 -3.04
N LEU A 159 -8.56 8.67 -2.28
CA LEU A 159 -8.74 7.80 -1.12
C LEU A 159 -9.86 6.80 -1.40
N GLN A 160 -9.58 5.50 -1.24
CA GLN A 160 -10.56 4.45 -1.47
C GLN A 160 -10.49 3.37 -0.42
N HIS A 161 -11.65 2.80 -0.09
CA HIS A 161 -11.76 1.51 0.58
C HIS A 161 -12.62 0.58 -0.27
N LEU A 162 -12.04 -0.56 -0.65
CA LEU A 162 -12.73 -1.65 -1.32
C LEU A 162 -12.59 -2.93 -0.50
N THR A 163 -13.56 -3.83 -0.64
CA THR A 163 -13.49 -5.16 -0.03
C THR A 163 -13.77 -6.24 -1.06
N ASN A 164 -13.07 -7.37 -0.95
CA ASN A 164 -13.38 -8.56 -1.71
C ASN A 164 -13.39 -9.77 -0.77
N ASP A 165 -14.46 -10.58 -0.84
CA ASP A 165 -14.58 -11.81 -0.08
C ASP A 165 -14.34 -12.99 -1.03
N MET A 166 -13.48 -13.92 -0.64
CA MET A 166 -13.20 -15.16 -1.38
C MET A 166 -12.90 -16.27 -0.39
N ASP A 167 -13.52 -17.43 -0.60
CA ASP A 167 -13.37 -18.63 0.23
C ASP A 167 -13.57 -18.41 1.75
N GLY A 168 -14.51 -17.50 2.09
CA GLY A 168 -14.82 -17.16 3.49
C GLY A 168 -13.83 -16.19 4.13
N VAL A 169 -12.83 -15.69 3.38
CA VAL A 169 -11.86 -14.70 3.84
C VAL A 169 -12.26 -13.32 3.34
N HIS A 170 -12.45 -12.39 4.28
CA HIS A 170 -12.72 -10.99 4.00
C HIS A 170 -11.41 -10.22 3.81
N MET A 171 -11.23 -9.57 2.66
CA MET A 171 -10.06 -8.74 2.38
C MET A 171 -10.41 -7.26 2.26
N ASN A 172 -9.61 -6.41 2.92
CA ASN A 172 -9.66 -4.96 2.78
C ASN A 172 -8.57 -4.49 1.81
N TYR A 173 -8.93 -3.58 0.90
CA TYR A 173 -8.02 -2.90 -0.03
C TYR A 173 -8.17 -1.40 0.17
N PHE A 174 -7.08 -0.75 0.57
CA PHE A 174 -7.04 0.70 0.78
C PHE A 174 -6.14 1.36 -0.26
N VAL A 175 -6.67 2.37 -0.94
CA VAL A 175 -5.91 3.29 -1.79
C VAL A 175 -5.73 4.60 -1.03
N VAL A 176 -4.49 5.03 -0.85
CA VAL A 176 -4.08 6.19 -0.06
C VAL A 176 -3.10 7.07 -0.86
N GLY A 177 -3.53 7.53 -2.04
CA GLY A 177 -2.66 8.27 -2.98
C GLY A 177 -2.88 9.79 -3.00
N ALA A 178 -3.72 10.34 -2.13
CA ALA A 178 -4.18 11.73 -2.19
C ALA A 178 -3.26 12.76 -1.50
N ALA A 179 -1.96 12.49 -1.33
CA ALA A 179 -1.08 13.35 -0.52
C ALA A 179 -0.46 14.54 -1.27
N ASN A 180 -0.44 14.51 -2.60
CA ASN A 180 0.16 15.56 -3.43
C ASN A 180 -0.71 15.95 -4.63
N PHE A 181 -1.40 14.99 -5.23
CA PHE A 181 -2.39 15.21 -6.28
C PHE A 181 -3.73 14.61 -5.87
N ILE A 182 -4.80 15.15 -6.45
CA ILE A 182 -6.16 14.61 -6.32
C ILE A 182 -6.72 14.44 -7.73
N ASP A 183 -7.13 13.23 -8.07
CA ASP A 183 -7.85 12.92 -9.29
C ASP A 183 -9.25 12.36 -8.96
N PRO A 184 -10.34 13.03 -9.40
CA PRO A 184 -11.70 12.58 -9.17
C PRO A 184 -12.18 11.48 -10.13
N SER A 185 -11.29 10.95 -10.99
CA SER A 185 -11.63 9.90 -11.94
C SER A 185 -12.27 8.69 -11.25
N GLN A 186 -13.24 8.12 -11.94
CA GLN A 186 -13.88 6.84 -11.62
C GLN A 186 -14.00 5.98 -12.89
N GLU A 187 -13.06 6.16 -13.82
CA GLU A 187 -13.07 5.51 -15.14
C GLU A 187 -13.23 3.99 -15.05
N HIS A 188 -12.55 3.38 -14.08
CA HIS A 188 -12.51 1.93 -13.87
C HIS A 188 -13.54 1.43 -12.84
N ALA A 189 -14.58 2.21 -12.51
CA ALA A 189 -15.62 1.81 -11.55
C ALA A 189 -16.37 0.53 -11.94
N LYS A 190 -16.35 0.13 -13.22
CA LYS A 190 -16.96 -1.11 -13.71
C LYS A 190 -16.00 -2.30 -13.74
N ASP A 191 -14.71 -2.08 -13.50
CA ASP A 191 -13.66 -3.11 -13.60
C ASP A 191 -13.34 -3.75 -12.24
N VAL A 192 -13.96 -3.25 -11.17
CA VAL A 192 -13.92 -3.86 -9.83
C VAL A 192 -15.14 -4.74 -9.58
N PRO A 193 -15.06 -5.75 -8.68
CA PRO A 193 -16.22 -6.58 -8.35
C PRO A 193 -17.40 -5.74 -7.86
N ALA A 194 -18.61 -6.06 -8.31
CA ALA A 194 -19.80 -5.31 -7.94
C ALA A 194 -19.99 -5.27 -6.41
N GLY A 195 -20.22 -4.06 -5.86
CA GLY A 195 -20.40 -3.86 -4.43
C GLY A 195 -19.11 -3.92 -3.60
N SER A 196 -17.93 -4.06 -4.22
CA SER A 196 -16.64 -4.05 -3.52
C SER A 196 -16.29 -2.67 -2.95
N LEU A 197 -16.55 -1.59 -3.69
CA LEU A 197 -16.31 -0.22 -3.24
C LEU A 197 -17.17 0.13 -2.02
N LYS A 198 -16.51 0.54 -0.93
CA LYS A 198 -17.14 0.99 0.32
C LYS A 198 -17.01 2.49 0.54
N PHE A 199 -15.93 3.07 0.05
CA PHE A 199 -15.66 4.50 0.16
C PHE A 199 -14.79 4.96 -1.00
N PHE A 200 -15.07 6.16 -1.50
CA PHE A 200 -14.26 6.89 -2.48
C PHE A 200 -14.28 8.38 -2.09
N TRP A 201 -13.13 9.02 -2.12
CA TRP A 201 -13.00 10.46 -1.92
C TRP A 201 -11.89 11.06 -2.79
N ALA A 202 -12.24 12.14 -3.47
CA ALA A 202 -11.37 12.92 -4.34
C ALA A 202 -11.92 14.34 -4.50
N ASP A 203 -11.98 15.08 -3.39
CA ASP A 203 -12.53 16.44 -3.39
C ASP A 203 -11.47 17.45 -3.88
N SER A 204 -11.65 18.01 -5.06
CA SER A 204 -10.82 19.09 -5.60
C SER A 204 -11.59 20.41 -5.42
N PRO A 205 -11.04 21.45 -4.74
CA PRO A 205 -9.62 21.84 -4.70
C PRO A 205 -8.91 21.62 -3.36
N VAL A 206 -9.25 20.56 -2.62
CA VAL A 206 -8.77 20.33 -1.25
C VAL A 206 -7.27 19.95 -1.24
N TYR A 207 -6.53 20.24 -0.17
CA TYR A 207 -5.07 19.93 -0.07
C TYR A 207 -4.75 18.44 0.16
N GLY A 208 -5.65 17.54 -0.23
CA GLY A 208 -5.44 16.10 -0.13
C GLY A 208 -5.85 15.50 1.21
N GLY A 209 -5.37 14.27 1.44
CA GLY A 209 -5.61 13.51 2.65
C GLY A 209 -4.69 12.31 2.79
N PHE A 210 -4.76 11.66 3.93
CA PHE A 210 -3.96 10.49 4.29
C PHE A 210 -4.78 9.49 5.13
N ALA A 211 -4.18 8.36 5.48
CA ALA A 211 -4.77 7.38 6.38
C ALA A 211 -4.05 7.35 7.74
N LEU A 212 -4.81 7.32 8.82
CA LEU A 212 -4.34 7.08 10.18
C LEU A 212 -4.78 5.68 10.62
N MET A 213 -3.83 4.86 11.08
CA MET A 213 -4.12 3.54 11.63
C MET A 213 -3.91 3.53 13.14
N GLU A 214 -4.93 3.06 13.87
CA GLU A 214 -4.94 3.00 15.33
C GLU A 214 -5.28 1.59 15.80
N HIS A 215 -4.54 1.10 16.80
CA HIS A 215 -4.82 -0.17 17.45
C HIS A 215 -5.37 0.07 18.85
N ASN A 216 -6.48 -0.58 19.18
CA ASN A 216 -6.94 -0.74 20.57
C ASN A 216 -6.91 -2.22 20.95
N ASN A 217 -7.35 -2.58 22.16
CA ASN A 217 -7.26 -3.95 22.67
C ASN A 217 -8.03 -5.03 21.85
N THR A 218 -8.83 -4.65 20.86
CA THR A 218 -9.74 -5.57 20.14
C THR A 218 -9.65 -5.50 18.62
N HIS A 219 -9.25 -4.38 18.03
CA HIS A 219 -9.24 -4.19 16.58
C HIS A 219 -8.23 -3.12 16.14
N LEU A 220 -7.91 -3.14 14.84
CA LEU A 220 -7.34 -2.00 14.13
C LEU A 220 -8.46 -1.14 13.55
N THR A 221 -8.28 0.17 13.57
CA THR A 221 -9.10 1.13 12.82
C THR A 221 -8.21 1.84 11.83
N LEU A 222 -8.63 1.91 10.56
CA LEU A 222 -8.05 2.81 9.57
C LEU A 222 -9.03 3.95 9.31
N SER A 223 -8.57 5.18 9.51
CA SER A 223 -9.35 6.40 9.31
C SER A 223 -8.76 7.19 8.14
N PHE A 224 -9.59 7.59 7.17
CA PHE A 224 -9.20 8.58 6.17
C PHE A 224 -9.39 9.98 6.74
N ILE A 225 -8.35 10.80 6.65
CA ILE A 225 -8.29 12.15 7.21
C ILE A 225 -7.90 13.11 6.10
N ASP A 226 -8.68 14.18 5.91
CA ASP A 226 -8.32 15.24 4.98
C ASP A 226 -7.34 16.25 5.59
N HIS A 227 -6.85 17.18 4.78
CA HIS A 227 -5.94 18.24 5.24
C HIS A 227 -6.51 19.16 6.34
N SER A 228 -7.83 19.16 6.56
CA SER A 228 -8.51 19.97 7.57
C SER A 228 -8.69 19.22 8.90
N GLU A 229 -8.08 18.04 9.01
CA GLU A 229 -8.19 17.13 10.15
C GLU A 229 -9.58 16.48 10.28
N GLN A 230 -10.41 16.55 9.22
CA GLN A 230 -11.71 15.88 9.22
C GLN A 230 -11.53 14.40 8.94
N THR A 231 -12.08 13.56 9.82
CA THR A 231 -12.27 12.13 9.54
C THR A 231 -13.36 11.95 8.50
N LEU A 232 -12.98 11.53 7.30
CA LEU A 232 -13.88 11.31 6.16
C LEU A 232 -14.59 9.95 6.24
N TYR A 233 -13.87 8.93 6.73
CA TYR A 233 -14.31 7.54 6.73
C TYR A 233 -13.48 6.70 7.70
N GLN A 234 -14.06 5.61 8.21
CA GLN A 234 -13.36 4.65 9.06
C GLN A 234 -13.71 3.21 8.68
N ALA A 235 -12.70 2.34 8.71
CA ALA A 235 -12.83 0.89 8.57
C ALA A 235 -12.25 0.19 9.80
N ILE A 236 -12.99 -0.78 10.33
CA ILE A 236 -12.57 -1.61 11.47
C ILE A 236 -12.10 -2.96 10.95
N MET A 237 -10.93 -3.40 11.40
CA MET A 237 -10.34 -4.68 11.04
C MET A 237 -10.09 -5.50 12.31
N THR A 238 -10.70 -6.67 12.38
CA THR A 238 -10.51 -7.62 13.49
C THR A 238 -9.23 -8.43 13.31
N PRO A 239 -8.63 -8.95 14.39
CA PRO A 239 -7.46 -9.82 14.28
C PRO A 239 -7.78 -11.08 13.46
N ARG A 240 -6.78 -11.57 12.73
CA ARG A 240 -6.85 -12.83 11.98
C ARG A 240 -7.12 -14.00 12.93
N LEU A 241 -7.92 -14.95 12.44
CA LEU A 241 -8.16 -16.23 13.12
C LEU A 241 -6.97 -17.18 12.97
#